data_AF-A0A8H5F655-F1
#
_entry.id   AF-A0A8H5F655-F1
#
_cell.length_a   1.000
_cell.length_b   1.000
_cell.length_c   1.000
_cell.angle_alpha   90.00
_cell.angle_beta   90.00
_cell.angle_gamma   90.00
#
_symmetry.space_group_name_H-M   'P 1'
#
loop_
_entity.id
_entity.type
_entity.pdbx_description
1 polymer ?
#
loop_
_entity_poly.entity_id
_entity_poly.type
_entity_poly.pdbx_seq_one_letter_code
_entity_poly.pdbx_strand_id
1 'polypeptide(L)'
;MSSLNKRDLFGGAITSSAAKELVDVSDLRQVPDTQEVFLYPNTNASIVVEILEKVDKTKHQDIIKFHFDSLAHDNDAQNSSVSSISVVQNDREDETPSAIVLKGQQVVSKFNKTALDRVLILMAVFRVEHKNVDVVVTFNVPLESADALQRADPSKMETDFNSFVKSFQIVDFDLFA
;
A
#
# COMPACT_ATOMS: atom_id res chain seq x y z
N MET A 1 -14.18 -14.47 -9.76
CA MET A 1 -14.04 -13.25 -8.95
C MET A 1 -13.38 -13.66 -7.64
N SER A 2 -12.34 -12.96 -7.21
CA SER A 2 -11.69 -13.26 -5.94
C SER A 2 -12.61 -12.82 -4.81
N SER A 3 -12.84 -13.68 -3.82
CA SER A 3 -13.64 -13.33 -2.66
C SER A 3 -12.84 -12.39 -1.76
N LEU A 4 -13.37 -11.21 -1.48
CA LEU A 4 -12.83 -10.32 -0.45
C LEU A 4 -13.39 -10.70 0.92
N ASN A 5 -12.61 -10.53 1.97
CA ASN A 5 -13.06 -10.65 3.35
C ASN A 5 -12.59 -9.45 4.17
N LYS A 6 -13.32 -9.16 5.24
CA LYS A 6 -12.82 -8.25 6.28
C LYS A 6 -11.53 -8.84 6.85
N ARG A 7 -10.49 -8.03 6.91
CA ARG A 7 -9.21 -8.29 7.52
C ARG A 7 -8.96 -7.24 8.58
N ASP A 8 -8.60 -7.73 9.76
CA ASP A 8 -8.17 -6.90 10.87
C ASP A 8 -6.67 -6.62 10.71
N LEU A 9 -6.29 -5.38 10.98
CA LEU A 9 -4.93 -4.85 10.93
C LEU A 9 -4.63 -4.21 12.30
N PHE A 10 -3.39 -4.31 12.75
CA PHE A 10 -2.88 -3.83 14.02
C PHE A 10 -3.76 -4.29 15.19
N GLY A 11 -3.99 -5.60 15.28
CA GLY A 11 -4.84 -6.19 16.32
C GLY A 11 -6.33 -5.80 16.23
N GLY A 12 -6.78 -5.31 15.07
CA GLY A 12 -8.17 -4.88 14.83
C GLY A 12 -8.41 -3.40 15.05
N ALA A 13 -7.38 -2.62 15.41
CA ALA A 13 -7.48 -1.17 15.48
C ALA A 13 -7.76 -0.52 14.12
N ILE A 14 -7.38 -1.21 13.03
CA ILE A 14 -7.75 -0.85 11.66
C ILE A 14 -8.39 -2.07 11.01
N THR A 15 -9.37 -1.87 10.14
CA THR A 15 -9.98 -2.95 9.36
C THR A 15 -10.13 -2.57 7.90
N SER A 16 -10.06 -3.56 7.00
CA SER A 16 -10.22 -3.33 5.56
C SER A 16 -10.69 -4.61 4.86
N SER A 17 -11.30 -4.48 3.67
CA SER A 17 -11.63 -5.62 2.81
C SER A 17 -10.45 -5.96 1.92
N ALA A 18 -9.89 -7.15 2.10
CA ALA A 18 -8.73 -7.62 1.35
C ALA A 18 -8.99 -9.00 0.73
N ALA A 19 -8.11 -9.41 -0.19
CA ALA A 19 -8.16 -10.73 -0.79
C ALA A 19 -7.99 -11.83 0.28
N LYS A 20 -8.87 -12.85 0.22
CA LYS A 20 -8.90 -13.93 1.22
C LYS A 20 -7.61 -14.76 1.24
N GLU A 21 -6.98 -14.91 0.08
CA GLU A 21 -5.78 -15.70 -0.12
C GLU A 21 -4.49 -15.06 0.40
N LEU A 22 -4.54 -13.82 0.90
CA LEU A 22 -3.36 -13.11 1.38
C LEU A 22 -2.71 -13.82 2.57
N VAL A 23 -1.42 -14.06 2.43
CA VAL A 23 -0.56 -14.65 3.46
C VAL A 23 0.10 -13.54 4.25
N ASP A 24 0.00 -13.61 5.58
CA ASP A 24 0.70 -12.70 6.48
C ASP A 24 2.19 -13.07 6.56
N VAL A 25 3.06 -12.09 6.37
CA VAL A 25 4.51 -12.29 6.40
C VAL A 25 5.04 -12.42 7.82
N SER A 26 4.30 -11.92 8.83
CA SER A 26 4.67 -12.01 10.24
C SER A 26 4.76 -13.47 10.75
N ASP A 27 3.99 -14.38 10.14
CA ASP A 27 4.06 -15.82 10.39
C ASP A 27 5.42 -16.43 9.98
N LEU A 28 6.15 -15.78 9.07
CA LEU A 28 7.39 -16.27 8.48
C LEU A 28 8.64 -15.55 9.02
N ARG A 29 8.52 -14.26 9.31
CA ARG A 29 9.62 -13.42 9.78
C ARG A 29 9.09 -12.26 10.61
N GLN A 30 9.93 -11.72 11.49
CA GLN A 30 9.58 -10.51 12.22
C GLN A 30 9.38 -9.33 11.24
N VAL A 31 8.29 -8.60 11.46
CA VAL A 31 7.94 -7.33 10.80
C VAL A 31 7.87 -6.27 11.91
N PRO A 32 8.27 -5.01 11.68
CA PRO A 32 8.10 -3.95 12.67
C PRO A 32 6.65 -3.82 13.13
N ASP A 33 6.41 -3.49 14.40
CA ASP A 33 5.05 -3.37 14.96
C ASP A 33 4.22 -2.26 14.27
N THR A 34 4.89 -1.30 13.65
CA THR A 34 4.26 -0.22 12.86
C THR A 34 3.92 -0.64 11.43
N GLN A 35 4.18 -1.90 11.06
CA GLN A 35 3.98 -2.42 9.72
C GLN A 35 3.20 -3.73 9.72
N GLU A 36 2.36 -3.89 8.71
CA GLU A 36 1.80 -5.18 8.33
C GLU A 36 2.09 -5.45 6.85
N VAL A 37 2.53 -6.68 6.57
CA VAL A 37 2.96 -7.08 5.23
C VAL A 37 2.24 -8.36 4.83
N PHE A 38 1.56 -8.30 3.68
CA PHE A 38 0.83 -9.42 3.11
C PHE A 38 1.34 -9.75 1.70
N LEU A 39 1.34 -11.05 1.36
CA LEU A 39 1.71 -11.55 0.04
C LEU A 39 0.51 -12.19 -0.65
N TYR A 40 0.37 -11.94 -1.94
CA TYR A 40 -0.46 -12.78 -2.79
C TYR A 40 0.28 -14.10 -3.04
N PRO A 41 -0.29 -15.28 -2.76
CA PRO A 41 0.48 -16.53 -2.79
C PRO A 41 0.87 -16.98 -4.21
N ASN A 42 0.09 -16.59 -5.21
CA ASN A 42 0.27 -17.02 -6.60
C ASN A 42 0.89 -15.92 -7.48
N THR A 43 1.13 -14.74 -6.93
CA THR A 43 1.74 -13.63 -7.67
C THR A 43 2.83 -13.02 -6.82
N ASN A 44 3.85 -12.42 -7.42
CA ASN A 44 4.87 -11.72 -6.63
C ASN A 44 4.38 -10.36 -6.07
N ALA A 45 3.07 -10.15 -6.01
CA ALA A 45 2.49 -8.91 -5.50
C ALA A 45 2.39 -8.92 -3.97
N SER A 46 2.50 -7.75 -3.37
CA SER A 46 2.41 -7.57 -1.92
C SER A 46 1.58 -6.35 -1.55
N ILE A 47 1.07 -6.36 -0.32
CA ILE A 47 0.43 -5.23 0.35
C ILE A 47 1.28 -4.91 1.57
N VAL A 48 1.61 -3.64 1.76
CA VAL A 48 2.25 -3.11 2.96
C VAL A 48 1.34 -2.04 3.53
N VAL A 49 1.04 -2.13 4.82
CA VAL A 49 0.37 -1.06 5.57
C VAL A 49 1.35 -0.60 6.63
N GLU A 50 1.67 0.70 6.65
CA GLU A 50 2.67 1.26 7.54
C GLU A 50 2.16 2.53 8.21
N ILE A 51 2.45 2.66 9.50
CA ILE A 51 2.17 3.85 10.31
C ILE A 51 3.44 4.70 10.36
N LEU A 52 3.39 5.88 9.74
CA LEU A 52 4.51 6.82 9.65
C LEU A 52 4.18 8.14 10.34
N GLU A 53 5.23 8.88 10.70
CA GLU A 53 5.07 10.28 11.11
C GLU A 53 4.50 11.12 9.97
N LYS A 54 3.62 12.06 10.32
CA LYS A 54 3.05 13.00 9.36
C LYS A 54 4.16 13.84 8.72
N VAL A 55 4.21 13.84 7.39
CA VAL A 55 5.20 14.64 6.66
C VAL A 55 4.83 16.13 6.69
N ASP A 56 5.85 16.99 6.73
CA ASP A 56 5.71 18.46 6.66
C ASP A 56 5.41 18.94 5.22
N LYS A 57 4.23 18.54 4.73
CA LYS A 57 3.63 18.92 3.45
C LYS A 57 2.14 19.15 3.66
N THR A 58 1.57 20.11 2.97
CA THR A 58 0.14 20.48 3.14
C THR A 58 -0.72 20.08 1.96
N LYS A 59 -0.19 20.13 0.74
CA LYS A 59 -0.94 19.76 -0.46
C LYS A 59 -0.97 18.25 -0.63
N HIS A 60 -2.13 17.69 -0.96
CA HIS A 60 -2.30 16.26 -1.17
C HIS A 60 -1.26 15.65 -2.13
N GLN A 61 -0.99 16.35 -3.24
CA GLN A 61 0.01 15.90 -4.22
C GLN A 61 1.41 15.83 -3.64
N ASP A 62 1.81 16.79 -2.79
CA ASP A 62 3.15 16.83 -2.21
C ASP A 62 3.31 15.78 -1.10
N ILE A 63 2.24 15.52 -0.33
CA ILE A 63 2.20 14.50 0.72
C ILE A 63 2.45 13.11 0.12
N ILE A 64 1.64 12.69 -0.86
CA ILE A 64 1.75 11.34 -1.40
C ILE A 64 2.99 11.16 -2.28
N LYS A 65 3.45 12.22 -2.96
CA LYS A 65 4.72 12.17 -3.70
C LYS A 65 5.91 12.00 -2.77
N PHE A 66 5.92 12.66 -1.60
CA PHE A 66 6.98 12.45 -0.62
C PHE A 66 7.10 10.97 -0.24
N HIS A 67 6.00 10.33 0.15
CA HIS A 67 5.99 8.90 0.50
C HIS A 67 6.37 8.00 -0.69
N PHE A 68 5.91 8.32 -1.89
CA PHE A 68 6.27 7.59 -3.11
C PHE A 68 7.76 7.70 -3.46
N ASP A 69 8.35 8.90 -3.32
CA ASP A 69 9.76 9.17 -3.59
C ASP A 69 10.65 8.53 -2.52
N SER A 70 10.25 8.56 -1.24
CA SER A 70 10.92 7.83 -0.17
C SER A 70 10.93 6.33 -0.44
N LEU A 71 9.79 5.72 -0.79
CA LEU A 71 9.74 4.31 -1.17
C LEU A 71 10.64 4.01 -2.38
N ALA A 72 10.69 4.90 -3.37
CA ALA A 72 11.57 4.74 -4.52
C ALA A 72 13.06 4.77 -4.12
N HIS A 73 13.42 5.65 -3.19
CA HIS A 73 14.76 5.74 -2.63
C HIS A 73 15.15 4.48 -1.87
N ASP A 74 14.29 3.99 -0.97
CA ASP A 74 14.53 2.78 -0.18
C ASP A 74 14.65 1.52 -1.06
N ASN A 75 14.00 1.52 -2.22
CA ASN A 75 14.09 0.45 -3.22
C ASN A 75 15.26 0.62 -4.20
N ASP A 76 16.13 1.62 -4.03
CA ASP A 76 17.21 1.97 -4.97
C ASP A 76 16.71 2.10 -6.43
N ALA A 77 15.51 2.66 -6.60
CA ALA A 77 14.86 2.77 -7.90
C ALA A 77 15.70 3.65 -8.84
N GLN A 78 16.01 3.11 -10.01
CA GLN A 78 16.73 3.82 -11.07
C GLN A 78 15.86 4.88 -11.74
N ASN A 79 14.55 4.65 -11.75
CA ASN A 79 13.57 5.59 -12.26
C ASN A 79 12.24 5.39 -11.54
N SER A 80 11.51 6.48 -11.34
CA SER A 80 10.15 6.48 -10.79
C SER A 80 9.28 7.45 -11.59
N SER A 81 8.01 7.10 -11.75
CA SER A 81 7.06 7.95 -12.49
C SER A 81 5.66 7.85 -11.91
N VAL A 82 4.99 8.99 -11.81
CA VAL A 82 3.61 9.08 -11.33
C VAL A 82 2.67 9.13 -12.52
N SER A 83 1.69 8.23 -12.56
CA SER A 83 0.65 8.18 -13.59
C SER A 83 -0.57 9.01 -13.21
N SER A 84 -1.03 8.92 -11.97
CA SER A 84 -2.18 9.68 -11.49
C SER A 84 -2.14 9.89 -9.98
N ILE A 85 -2.74 10.99 -9.53
CA ILE A 85 -3.03 11.28 -8.12
C ILE A 85 -4.48 11.71 -8.03
N SER A 86 -5.23 11.16 -7.08
CA SER A 86 -6.61 11.56 -6.80
C SER A 86 -6.92 11.43 -5.31
N VAL A 87 -8.14 11.77 -4.92
CA VAL A 87 -8.64 11.61 -3.55
C VAL A 87 -9.84 10.68 -3.58
N VAL A 88 -9.85 9.68 -2.72
CA VAL A 88 -11.02 8.84 -2.44
C VAL A 88 -11.66 9.40 -1.17
N GLN A 89 -12.85 9.98 -1.32
CA GLN A 89 -13.58 10.54 -0.18
C GLN A 89 -14.04 9.42 0.75
N ASN A 90 -13.95 9.65 2.06
CA ASN A 90 -14.64 8.81 3.02
C ASN A 90 -16.14 9.16 3.04
N ASP A 91 -16.98 8.21 2.66
CA ASP A 91 -18.44 8.33 2.62
C ASP A 91 -19.15 7.47 3.68
N ARG A 92 -18.39 6.90 4.64
CA ARG A 92 -18.90 5.95 5.64
C ARG A 92 -19.36 6.59 6.95
N GLU A 93 -19.34 7.91 7.04
CA GLU A 93 -19.67 8.69 8.26
C GLU A 93 -18.84 8.29 9.51
N ASP A 94 -17.66 7.68 9.31
CA ASP A 94 -16.68 7.37 10.36
C ASP A 94 -15.57 8.45 10.43
N GLU A 95 -14.71 8.39 11.45
CA GLU A 95 -13.64 9.37 11.66
C GLU A 95 -12.38 9.13 10.80
N THR A 96 -12.40 8.11 9.93
CA THR A 96 -11.27 7.84 9.03
C THR A 96 -11.12 9.00 8.03
N PRO A 97 -9.91 9.53 7.81
CA PRO A 97 -9.71 10.57 6.82
C PRO A 97 -9.93 10.06 5.39
N SER A 98 -10.31 10.95 4.48
CA SER A 98 -10.28 10.66 3.04
C SER A 98 -8.87 10.26 2.60
N ALA A 99 -8.76 9.28 1.71
CA ALA A 99 -7.47 8.79 1.24
C ALA A 99 -6.96 9.63 0.06
N ILE A 100 -5.70 10.06 0.11
CA ILE A 100 -4.98 10.50 -1.08
C ILE A 100 -4.46 9.24 -1.76
N VAL A 101 -4.70 9.05 -3.05
CA VAL A 101 -4.25 7.86 -3.78
C VAL A 101 -3.36 8.21 -4.95
N LEU A 102 -2.37 7.36 -5.21
CA LEU A 102 -1.40 7.51 -6.29
C LEU A 102 -1.24 6.18 -7.03
N LYS A 103 -1.16 6.28 -8.35
CA LYS A 103 -0.72 5.20 -9.24
C LYS A 103 0.61 5.64 -9.87
N GLY A 104 1.64 4.82 -9.70
CA GLY A 104 2.97 5.11 -10.23
C GLY A 104 3.72 3.84 -10.61
N GLN A 105 4.89 3.99 -11.21
CA GLN A 105 5.78 2.88 -11.52
C GLN A 105 7.19 3.19 -11.05
N GLN A 106 7.89 2.16 -10.59
CA GLN A 106 9.30 2.20 -10.26
C GLN A 106 10.05 1.16 -11.10
N VAL A 107 11.28 1.49 -11.46
CA VAL A 107 12.23 0.59 -12.14
C VAL A 107 13.35 0.31 -11.15
N VAL A 108 13.42 -0.92 -10.66
CA VAL A 108 14.36 -1.34 -9.62
C VAL A 108 15.34 -2.36 -10.18
N SER A 109 16.59 -2.30 -9.73
CA SER A 109 17.57 -3.35 -10.03
C SER A 109 17.39 -4.49 -9.02
N LYS A 110 17.30 -5.73 -9.49
CA LYS A 110 17.38 -6.87 -8.58
C LYS A 110 18.83 -7.05 -8.13
N PHE A 111 19.03 -7.24 -6.82
CA PHE A 111 20.32 -7.61 -6.24
C PHE A 111 21.03 -8.68 -7.11
N ASN A 112 22.22 -8.34 -7.63
CA ASN A 112 23.08 -9.20 -8.45
C ASN A 112 22.53 -9.65 -9.83
N LYS A 113 21.61 -8.90 -10.47
CA LYS A 113 21.23 -9.12 -11.87
C LYS A 113 21.21 -7.83 -12.68
N THR A 114 21.59 -7.92 -13.96
CA THR A 114 21.48 -6.81 -14.94
C THR A 114 20.02 -6.51 -15.34
N ALA A 115 19.09 -7.40 -14.99
CA ALA A 115 17.68 -7.25 -15.31
C ALA A 115 17.03 -6.20 -14.40
N LEU A 116 16.38 -5.22 -15.03
CA LEU A 116 15.56 -4.22 -14.37
C LEU A 116 14.14 -4.78 -14.20
N ASP A 117 13.60 -4.72 -13.00
CA ASP A 117 12.21 -5.08 -12.74
C ASP A 117 11.35 -3.82 -12.73
N ARG A 118 10.22 -3.88 -13.43
CA ARG A 118 9.19 -2.84 -13.38
C ARG A 118 8.14 -3.21 -12.36
N VAL A 119 7.89 -2.31 -11.42
CA VAL A 119 6.88 -2.49 -10.37
C VAL A 119 5.85 -1.37 -10.51
N LEU A 120 4.59 -1.76 -10.64
CA LEU A 120 3.46 -0.85 -10.46
C LEU A 120 3.23 -0.67 -8.97
N ILE A 121 3.15 0.59 -8.56
CA ILE A 121 2.89 1.01 -7.19
C ILE A 121 1.50 1.65 -7.15
N LEU A 122 0.62 1.07 -6.33
CA LEU A 122 -0.63 1.71 -5.94
C LEU A 122 -0.49 2.10 -4.48
N MET A 123 -0.59 3.40 -4.20
CA MET A 123 -0.36 3.94 -2.87
C MET A 123 -1.58 4.71 -2.39
N ALA A 124 -1.92 4.55 -1.11
CA ALA A 124 -2.88 5.41 -0.42
C ALA A 124 -2.24 6.00 0.84
N VAL A 125 -2.58 7.24 1.15
CA VAL A 125 -2.17 7.91 2.39
C VAL A 125 -3.43 8.39 3.11
N PHE A 126 -3.61 7.92 4.34
CA PHE A 126 -4.64 8.34 5.28
C PHE A 126 -3.99 9.23 6.34
N ARG A 127 -4.20 10.54 6.23
CA ARG A 127 -3.60 11.52 7.15
C ARG A 127 -4.47 11.73 8.38
N VAL A 128 -3.99 11.27 9.53
CA VAL A 128 -4.64 11.45 10.83
C VAL A 128 -4.07 12.70 11.49
N GLU A 129 -4.57 13.86 11.08
CA GLU A 129 -3.99 15.18 11.41
C GLU A 129 -3.80 15.39 12.92
N HIS A 130 -4.81 15.04 13.72
CA HIS A 130 -4.80 15.25 15.18
C HIS A 130 -3.86 14.29 15.95
N LYS A 131 -3.35 13.24 15.28
CA LYS A 131 -2.35 12.31 15.84
C LYS A 131 -0.96 12.51 15.23
N ASN A 132 -0.78 13.44 14.30
CA ASN A 132 0.47 13.64 13.54
C ASN A 132 0.98 12.36 12.86
N VAL A 133 0.07 11.56 12.30
CA VAL A 133 0.38 10.29 11.63
C VAL A 133 -0.11 10.29 10.19
N ASP A 134 0.70 9.70 9.31
CA ASP A 134 0.29 9.27 7.98
C ASP A 134 0.26 7.73 7.95
N VAL A 135 -0.93 7.13 7.74
CA VAL A 135 -1.02 5.68 7.48
C VAL A 135 -0.89 5.46 5.98
N VAL A 136 0.17 4.78 5.56
CA VAL A 136 0.53 4.56 4.16
C VAL A 136 0.24 3.11 3.78
N VAL A 137 -0.58 2.93 2.75
CA VAL A 137 -0.88 1.62 2.15
C VAL A 137 -0.21 1.55 0.80
N THR A 138 0.60 0.52 0.56
CA THR A 138 1.31 0.29 -0.69
C THR A 138 1.01 -1.10 -1.24
N PHE A 139 0.49 -1.17 -2.46
CA PHE A 139 0.46 -2.42 -3.23
C PHE A 139 1.63 -2.41 -4.20
N ASN A 140 2.54 -3.38 -4.05
CA ASN A 140 3.63 -3.59 -4.97
C ASN A 140 3.22 -4.66 -5.97
N VAL A 141 3.17 -4.30 -7.25
CA VAL A 141 2.69 -5.17 -8.32
C VAL A 141 3.78 -5.34 -9.37
N PRO A 142 4.59 -6.41 -9.31
CA PRO A 142 5.59 -6.69 -10.33
C PRO A 142 4.91 -6.88 -11.70
N LEU A 143 5.27 -6.03 -12.66
CA LEU A 143 4.75 -6.08 -14.02
C LEU A 143 5.48 -7.13 -14.87
N GLU A 144 6.69 -7.46 -14.46
CA GLU A 144 7.54 -8.44 -15.10
C GLU A 144 7.86 -9.56 -14.10
N SER A 145 7.74 -10.80 -14.56
CA SER A 145 8.08 -11.99 -13.81
C SER A 145 8.71 -12.98 -14.78
N ALA A 146 9.78 -13.66 -14.34
CA ALA A 146 10.41 -14.72 -15.11
C ALA A 146 9.44 -15.90 -15.35
N ASP A 147 8.52 -16.11 -14.41
CA ASP A 147 7.39 -17.03 -14.57
C ASP A 147 6.12 -16.23 -14.90
N ALA A 148 5.64 -16.38 -16.13
CA ALA A 148 4.43 -15.71 -16.61
C ALA A 148 3.17 -16.11 -15.82
N LEU A 149 3.17 -17.30 -15.21
CA LEU A 149 2.05 -17.78 -14.37
C LEU A 149 1.95 -17.03 -13.04
N GLN A 150 3.06 -16.41 -12.60
CA GLN A 150 3.13 -15.64 -11.34
C GLN A 150 3.00 -14.13 -11.56
N ARG A 151 2.70 -13.70 -12.79
CA ARG A 151 2.47 -12.29 -13.09
C ARG A 151 1.11 -11.87 -12.54
N ALA A 152 1.09 -10.83 -11.71
CA ALA A 152 -0.16 -10.24 -11.26
C ALA A 152 -0.88 -9.56 -12.43
N ASP A 153 -2.20 -9.69 -12.50
CA ASP A 153 -3.04 -8.88 -13.40
C ASP A 153 -3.19 -7.48 -12.79
N PRO A 154 -2.64 -6.42 -13.43
CA PRO A 154 -2.73 -5.06 -12.91
C PRO A 154 -4.16 -4.58 -12.70
N SER A 155 -5.11 -4.99 -13.55
CA SER A 155 -6.51 -4.56 -13.46
C SER A 155 -7.19 -5.16 -12.23
N LYS A 156 -6.87 -6.42 -11.93
CA LYS A 156 -7.29 -7.08 -10.69
C LYS A 156 -6.70 -6.37 -9.47
N MET A 157 -5.40 -6.09 -9.49
CA MET A 157 -4.72 -5.44 -8.36
C MET A 157 -5.27 -4.02 -8.11
N GLU A 158 -5.60 -3.27 -9.16
CA GLU A 158 -6.27 -1.98 -9.03
C GLU A 158 -7.69 -2.12 -8.43
N THR A 159 -8.42 -3.16 -8.80
CA THR A 159 -9.74 -3.46 -8.20
C THR A 159 -9.64 -3.81 -6.72
N ASP A 160 -8.67 -4.65 -6.36
CA ASP A 160 -8.42 -5.07 -4.98
C ASP A 160 -7.96 -3.86 -4.14
N PHE A 161 -7.04 -3.04 -4.66
CA PHE A 161 -6.58 -1.80 -4.02
C PHE A 161 -7.73 -0.82 -3.78
N ASN A 162 -8.57 -0.58 -4.78
CA ASN A 162 -9.73 0.31 -4.63
C ASN A 162 -10.72 -0.20 -3.58
N SER A 163 -10.93 -1.52 -3.53
CA SER A 163 -11.80 -2.14 -2.52
C SER A 163 -11.21 -2.01 -1.12
N PHE A 164 -9.89 -2.22 -0.99
CA PHE A 164 -9.15 -2.04 0.25
C PHE A 164 -9.27 -0.59 0.75
N VAL A 165 -8.91 0.40 -0.08
CA VAL A 165 -8.95 1.82 0.30
C VAL A 165 -10.35 2.28 0.68
N LYS A 166 -11.39 1.88 -0.08
CA LYS A 166 -12.78 2.26 0.19
C LYS A 166 -13.38 1.63 1.44
N SER A 167 -12.83 0.52 1.91
CA SER A 167 -13.28 -0.17 3.12
C SER A 167 -12.33 -0.02 4.30
N PHE A 168 -11.22 0.70 4.11
CA PHE A 168 -10.24 0.98 5.15
C PHE A 168 -10.85 1.88 6.22
N GLN A 169 -10.97 1.34 7.43
CA GLN A 169 -11.57 2.00 8.57
C GLN A 169 -10.62 1.94 9.75
N ILE A 170 -10.33 3.11 10.34
CA ILE A 170 -9.67 3.20 11.63
C ILE A 170 -10.76 3.04 12.69
N VAL A 171 -10.69 1.94 13.45
CA VAL A 171 -11.67 1.57 14.49
C VAL A 171 -11.21 2.08 15.86
N ASP A 172 -9.91 2.07 16.10
CA ASP A 172 -9.30 2.51 17.36
C ASP A 172 -8.15 3.49 17.09
N PHE A 173 -8.34 4.76 17.46
CA PHE A 173 -7.35 5.82 17.31
C PHE A 173 -6.31 5.84 18.45
N ASP A 174 -6.48 5.04 19.51
CA ASP A 174 -5.46 4.86 20.55
C ASP A 174 -4.25 4.07 20.03
N LEU A 175 -4.39 3.43 18.86
CA LEU A 175 -3.27 2.91 18.07
C LEU A 175 -2.14 3.94 17.85
N PHE A 176 -2.49 5.23 17.78
CA PHE A 176 -1.56 6.32 17.50
C PHE A 176 -1.18 7.14 18.75
N ALA A 177 -1.44 6.63 19.95
CA ALA A 177 -1.22 7.34 21.22
C ALA A 177 0.25 7.31 21.68
#